data_AF-A0A1W2FCZ1-F1
#
_entry.id   AF-A0A1W2FCZ1-F1
#
_cell.length_a   1.000
_cell.length_b   1.000
_cell.length_c   1.000
_cell.angle_alpha   90.00
_cell.angle_beta   90.00
_cell.angle_gamma   90.00
#
_symmetry.space_group_name_H-M   'P 1'
#
loop_
_entity.id
_entity.type
_entity.pdbx_description
1 polymer ?
#
loop_
_entity_poly.entity_id
_entity_poly.type
_entity_poly.pdbx_seq_one_letter_code
_entity_poly.pdbx_strand_id
1 'polypeptide(L)'
;MTAGGFNVHTVAMRDHARRLDSVVEQIGVAQQAATQATISGTTAYGILCSPILLPLMGSIEITGHAAIATANTVVAATSAGVSAMADTYDNVDEAVGGSLHKLIEKLGGGK
;
A
#
# COMPACT_ATOMS: atom_id res chain seq x y z
N MET A 1 -4.48 37.18 11.21
CA MET A 1 -4.99 36.42 10.05
C MET A 1 -4.11 35.20 9.88
N THR A 2 -4.43 34.09 10.55
CA THR A 2 -3.71 32.83 10.38
C THR A 2 -4.11 32.25 9.03
N ALA A 3 -3.29 32.53 8.01
CA ALA A 3 -3.42 31.92 6.69
C ALA A 3 -3.33 30.41 6.87
N GLY A 4 -4.46 29.71 6.78
CA GLY A 4 -4.56 28.27 6.92
C GLY A 4 -3.87 27.58 5.75
N GLY A 5 -2.55 27.46 5.83
CA GLY A 5 -1.78 26.57 4.96
C GLY A 5 -2.01 25.12 5.38
N PHE A 6 -2.09 24.23 4.39
CA PHE A 6 -2.02 22.80 4.66
C PHE A 6 -0.62 22.46 5.16
N ASN A 7 -0.49 22.14 6.44
CA ASN A 7 0.77 21.67 7.01
C ASN A 7 0.96 20.19 6.66
N VAL A 8 1.56 19.94 5.50
CA VAL A 8 1.78 18.58 4.99
C VAL A 8 3.13 18.07 5.46
N HIS A 9 3.11 16.94 6.18
CA HIS A 9 4.31 16.31 6.72
C HIS A 9 4.76 15.16 5.81
N THR A 10 5.54 15.46 4.77
CA THR A 10 5.99 14.47 3.78
C THR A 10 6.81 13.33 4.41
N VAL A 11 7.56 13.61 5.47
CA VAL A 11 8.26 12.58 6.28
C VAL A 11 7.27 11.59 6.89
N ALA A 12 6.20 12.07 7.54
CA ALA A 12 5.19 11.21 8.15
C ALA A 12 4.41 10.39 7.10
N MET A 13 4.20 10.97 5.90
CA MET A 13 3.61 10.24 4.78
C MET A 13 4.51 9.09 4.33
N ARG A 14 5.82 9.33 4.17
CA ARG A 14 6.80 8.28 3.82
C ARG A 14 6.88 7.20 4.89
N ASP A 15 6.84 7.56 6.17
CA ASP A 15 6.79 6.59 7.27
C ASP A 15 5.51 5.75 7.23
N HIS A 16 4.38 6.34 6.88
CA HIS A 16 3.14 5.60 6.70
C HIS A 16 3.22 4.62 5.52
N ALA A 17 3.76 5.06 4.38
CA ALA A 17 3.98 4.20 3.22
C ALA A 17 4.85 2.98 3.58
N ARG A 18 5.96 3.17 4.31
CA ARG A 18 6.79 2.05 4.79
C ARG A 18 6.04 1.07 5.68
N ARG A 19 5.11 1.56 6.50
CA ARG A 19 4.24 0.68 7.32
C ARG A 19 3.30 -0.12 6.43
N LEU A 20 2.75 0.48 5.38
CA LEU A 20 1.93 -0.23 4.39
C LEU A 20 2.75 -1.27 3.63
N ASP A 21 4.01 -1.00 3.28
CA ASP A 21 4.91 -1.99 2.67
C ASP A 21 5.11 -3.22 3.57
N SER A 22 5.25 -3.02 4.89
CA SER A 22 5.31 -4.13 5.84
C SER A 22 4.01 -4.94 5.88
N VAL A 23 2.85 -4.29 5.72
CA VAL A 23 1.56 -5.00 5.61
C VAL A 23 1.49 -5.80 4.30
N VAL A 24 1.97 -5.26 3.18
CA VAL A 24 2.07 -5.99 1.89
C VAL A 24 2.90 -7.26 2.05
N GLU A 25 4.04 -7.18 2.74
CA GLU A 25 4.89 -8.33 3.02
C GLU A 25 4.15 -9.39 3.86
N GLN A 26 3.46 -8.97 4.92
CA GLN A 26 2.66 -9.87 5.77
C GLN A 26 1.53 -10.56 4.99
N ILE A 27 0.85 -9.83 4.09
CA ILE A 27 -0.16 -10.41 3.20
C ILE A 27 0.49 -11.41 2.24
N GLY A 28 1.70 -11.15 1.74
CA GLY A 28 2.46 -12.08 0.92
C GLY A 28 2.79 -13.39 1.65
N VAL A 29 3.20 -13.29 2.93
CA VAL A 29 3.41 -14.47 3.79
C VAL A 29 2.10 -15.24 3.98
N ALA A 30 1.00 -14.54 4.26
CA ALA A 30 -0.32 -15.16 4.40
C ALA A 30 -0.78 -15.88 3.12
N GLN A 31 -0.51 -15.30 1.94
CA GLN A 31 -0.80 -15.94 0.65
C GLN A 31 0.01 -17.23 0.46
N GLN A 32 1.30 -17.21 0.78
CA GLN A 32 2.14 -18.41 0.72
C GLN A 32 1.65 -19.49 1.68
N ALA A 33 1.28 -19.11 2.90
CA ALA A 33 0.70 -20.03 3.88
C ALA A 33 -0.61 -20.63 3.39
N ALA A 34 -1.51 -19.83 2.81
CA ALA A 34 -2.76 -20.31 2.22
C ALA A 34 -2.51 -21.33 1.10
N THR A 35 -1.52 -21.09 0.23
CA THR A 35 -1.19 -22.02 -0.86
C THR A 35 -0.64 -23.34 -0.32
N GLN A 36 0.20 -23.29 0.71
CA GLN A 36 0.76 -24.48 1.36
C GLN A 36 -0.29 -25.25 2.19
N ALA A 37 -1.28 -24.55 2.74
CA ALA A 37 -2.37 -25.13 3.51
C ALA A 37 -3.46 -25.79 2.64
N THR A 38 -3.30 -25.82 1.30
CA THR A 38 -4.20 -26.52 0.38
C THR A 38 -4.52 -27.90 0.96
N ILE A 39 -5.81 -28.13 1.22
CA ILE A 39 -6.29 -29.36 1.85
C ILE A 39 -6.01 -30.50 0.87
N SER A 40 -4.86 -31.14 1.05
CA SER A 40 -4.46 -32.29 0.26
C SER A 40 -5.38 -33.45 0.61
N GLY A 41 -6.44 -33.58 -0.19
CA GLY A 41 -7.07 -34.80 -0.67
C GLY A 41 -7.43 -35.86 0.36
N THR A 42 -8.75 -36.15 0.47
CA THR A 42 -9.35 -37.44 0.90
C THR A 42 -8.94 -38.06 2.25
N THR A 43 -7.93 -37.53 2.92
CA THR A 43 -7.30 -38.03 4.15
C THR A 43 -7.77 -37.26 5.37
N ALA A 44 -7.96 -35.94 5.26
CA ALA A 44 -8.53 -35.11 6.33
C ALA A 44 -10.06 -35.21 6.41
N TYR A 45 -10.73 -35.24 5.25
CA TYR A 45 -12.16 -35.46 5.12
C TYR A 45 -12.36 -36.85 4.52
N GLY A 46 -12.73 -37.82 5.36
CA GLY A 46 -12.89 -39.21 4.92
C GLY A 46 -13.71 -39.37 3.64
N ILE A 47 -13.55 -40.51 2.95
CA ILE A 47 -14.12 -40.80 1.62
C ILE A 47 -15.60 -40.44 1.49
N LEU A 48 -16.39 -40.54 2.57
CA LEU A 48 -17.82 -40.25 2.58
C LEU A 48 -18.15 -38.75 2.56
N CYS A 49 -17.30 -37.89 3.13
CA CYS A 49 -17.52 -36.43 3.17
C CYS A 49 -16.86 -35.73 1.97
N SER A 50 -15.87 -36.39 1.35
CA SER A 50 -15.13 -35.93 0.17
C SER A 50 -16.00 -35.48 -1.02
N PRO A 51 -17.08 -36.18 -1.45
CA PRO A 51 -17.80 -35.82 -2.67
C PRO A 51 -18.58 -34.50 -2.59
N ILE A 52 -18.96 -34.05 -1.38
CA ILE A 52 -19.70 -32.79 -1.19
C ILE A 52 -18.78 -31.68 -0.66
N LEU A 53 -17.86 -32.00 0.26
CA LEU A 53 -17.04 -30.99 0.90
C LEU A 53 -15.84 -30.53 0.05
N LEU A 54 -15.23 -31.41 -0.76
CA LEU A 54 -14.08 -31.02 -1.58
C LEU A 54 -14.42 -29.95 -2.63
N PRO A 55 -15.53 -30.07 -3.39
CA PRO A 55 -15.91 -29.03 -4.34
C PRO A 55 -16.25 -27.70 -3.65
N LEU A 56 -16.95 -27.75 -2.52
CA LEU A 56 -17.35 -26.56 -1.77
C LEU A 56 -16.12 -25.83 -1.19
N MET A 57 -15.21 -26.57 -0.56
CA MET A 57 -13.96 -26.02 -0.01
C MET A 57 -13.06 -25.46 -1.12
N GLY A 58 -12.92 -26.15 -2.26
CA GLY A 58 -12.12 -25.63 -3.38
C GLY A 58 -12.63 -24.29 -3.91
N SER A 59 -13.95 -24.07 -3.95
CA SER A 59 -14.51 -22.78 -4.35
C SER A 59 -14.22 -21.65 -3.33
N ILE A 60 -14.23 -21.98 -2.05
CA ILE A 60 -13.91 -21.05 -0.96
C ILE A 60 -12.42 -20.74 -0.96
N GLU A 61 -11.56 -21.73 -1.17
CA GLU A 61 -10.10 -21.58 -1.29
C GLU A 61 -9.75 -20.63 -2.43
N ILE A 62 -10.30 -20.84 -3.64
CA ILE A 62 -10.09 -19.95 -4.79
C ILE A 62 -10.51 -18.51 -4.47
N THR A 63 -11.68 -18.34 -3.86
CA THR A 63 -12.19 -17.02 -3.48
C THR A 63 -11.30 -16.35 -2.43
N GLY A 64 -10.83 -17.11 -1.44
CA GLY A 64 -9.90 -16.65 -0.41
C GLY A 64 -8.56 -16.22 -0.98
N HIS A 65 -7.98 -17.02 -1.89
CA HIS A 65 -6.77 -16.67 -2.61
C HIS A 65 -6.91 -15.38 -3.42
N ALA A 66 -8.03 -15.23 -4.14
CA ALA A 66 -8.32 -14.02 -4.90
C ALA A 66 -8.43 -12.79 -3.98
N ALA A 67 -9.15 -12.91 -2.85
CA ALA A 67 -9.30 -11.82 -1.90
C ALA A 67 -7.95 -11.37 -1.29
N ILE A 68 -7.09 -12.32 -0.92
CA ILE A 68 -5.73 -12.04 -0.40
C ILE A 68 -4.89 -11.32 -1.47
N ALA A 69 -4.93 -11.79 -2.72
CA ALA A 69 -4.20 -11.16 -3.82
C ALA A 69 -4.69 -9.74 -4.12
N THR A 70 -6.02 -9.52 -4.11
CA THR A 70 -6.60 -8.18 -4.25
C THR A 70 -6.19 -7.27 -3.10
N ALA A 71 -6.23 -7.75 -1.85
CA ALA A 71 -5.79 -6.97 -0.70
C ALA A 71 -4.33 -6.55 -0.83
N ASN A 72 -3.44 -7.46 -1.25
CA ASN A 72 -2.03 -7.15 -1.50
C ASN A 72 -1.88 -6.01 -2.51
N THR A 73 -2.59 -6.11 -3.64
CA THR A 73 -2.56 -5.12 -4.73
C THR A 73 -3.02 -3.74 -4.27
N VAL A 74 -4.13 -3.67 -3.54
CA VAL A 74 -4.71 -2.40 -3.07
C VAL A 74 -3.79 -1.73 -2.04
N VAL A 75 -3.23 -2.49 -1.10
CA VAL A 75 -2.33 -1.93 -0.07
C VAL A 75 -1.02 -1.45 -0.73
N ALA A 76 -0.47 -2.22 -1.67
CA ALA A 76 0.71 -1.81 -2.42
C ALA A 76 0.48 -0.54 -3.24
N ALA A 77 -0.66 -0.44 -3.93
CA ALA A 77 -1.04 0.76 -4.68
C ALA A 77 -1.22 1.97 -3.75
N THR A 78 -1.75 1.76 -2.54
CA THR A 78 -1.92 2.82 -1.54
C THR A 78 -0.55 3.31 -1.04
N SER A 79 0.38 2.41 -0.72
CA SER A 79 1.75 2.76 -0.33
C SER A 79 2.46 3.60 -1.41
N ALA A 80 2.37 3.14 -2.66
CA ALA A 80 2.94 3.86 -3.81
C ALA A 80 2.31 5.25 -3.98
N GLY A 81 0.99 5.35 -3.87
CA GLY A 81 0.27 6.62 -3.97
C GLY A 81 0.66 7.61 -2.87
N VAL A 82 0.78 7.16 -1.63
CA VAL A 82 1.21 8.00 -0.50
C VAL A 82 2.64 8.51 -0.70
N SER A 83 3.54 7.66 -1.16
CA SER A 83 4.92 8.05 -1.48
C SER A 83 4.98 9.07 -2.61
N ALA A 84 4.23 8.85 -3.70
CA ALA A 84 4.19 9.76 -4.84
C ALA A 84 3.57 11.13 -4.48
N MET A 85 2.56 11.14 -3.59
CA MET A 85 2.02 12.40 -3.05
C MET A 85 3.08 13.15 -2.24
N ALA A 86 3.86 12.46 -1.39
CA ALA A 86 4.95 13.10 -0.64
C ALA A 86 6.00 13.72 -1.58
N ASP A 87 6.40 13.00 -2.63
CA ASP A 87 7.31 13.53 -3.65
C ASP A 87 6.74 14.77 -4.35
N THR A 88 5.44 14.77 -4.63
CA THR A 88 4.76 15.92 -5.26
C THR A 88 4.82 17.15 -4.37
N TYR A 89 4.59 16.99 -3.06
CA TYR A 89 4.69 18.11 -2.12
C TYR A 89 6.11 18.64 -2.01
N ASP A 90 7.10 17.77 -1.87
CA ASP A 90 8.52 18.18 -1.79
C ASP A 90 8.95 18.93 -3.07
N ASN A 91 8.56 18.45 -4.24
CA ASN A 91 8.87 19.09 -5.53
C ASN A 91 8.22 20.48 -5.68
N VAL A 92 6.97 20.63 -5.23
CA VAL A 92 6.27 21.93 -5.26
C VAL A 92 6.92 22.91 -4.29
N ASP A 93 7.29 22.45 -3.09
CA ASP A 93 7.97 23.29 -2.09
C ASP A 93 9.33 23.79 -2.60
N GLU A 94 10.12 22.89 -3.21
CA GLU A 94 11.41 23.25 -3.82
C GLU A 94 11.24 24.26 -4.98
N ALA A 95 10.27 24.03 -5.86
CA ALA A 95 10.02 24.90 -7.01
C ALA A 95 9.56 26.31 -6.60
N VAL A 96 8.67 26.39 -5.60
CA VAL A 96 8.16 27.66 -5.06
C VAL A 96 9.27 28.37 -4.28
N GLY A 97 9.99 27.65 -3.41
CA GLY A 97 11.10 28.18 -2.63
C GLY A 97 12.21 28.74 -3.52
N GLY A 98 12.61 28.01 -4.57
CA GLY A 98 13.60 28.47 -5.54
C GLY A 98 13.15 29.69 -6.34
N SER A 99 11.87 29.75 -6.71
CA SER A 99 11.30 30.91 -7.42
C SER A 99 11.24 32.15 -6.53
N LEU A 100 10.84 31.98 -5.27
CA LEU A 100 10.80 33.05 -4.29
C LEU A 100 12.21 33.58 -3.97
N HIS A 101 13.19 32.68 -3.79
CA HIS A 101 14.57 33.07 -3.54
C HIS A 101 15.13 33.94 -4.69
N LYS A 102 14.91 33.54 -5.94
CA LYS A 102 15.30 34.33 -7.12
C LYS A 102 14.62 35.70 -7.19
N LEU A 103 13.36 35.79 -6.77
CA LEU A 103 12.65 37.07 -6.70
C LEU A 103 13.22 37.98 -5.61
N ILE A 104 13.51 37.42 -4.43
CA ILE A 104 14.13 38.16 -3.32
C ILE A 104 15.52 38.67 -3.74
N GLU A 105 16.32 37.86 -4.42
CA GLU A 105 17.63 38.28 -4.93
C GLU A 105 17.52 39.45 -5.93
N LYS A 106 16.57 39.37 -6.88
CA LYS A 106 16.32 40.43 -7.86
C LYS A 106 15.80 41.73 -7.25
N LEU A 107 14.99 41.64 -6.19
CA LEU A 107 14.39 42.80 -5.53
C LEU A 107 15.29 43.38 -4.42
N GLY A 108 16.11 42.55 -3.78
CA GLY A 108 17.01 42.92 -2.69
C GLY A 108 18.42 43.31 -3.15
N GLY A 109 18.84 42.89 -4.35
CA GLY A 109 20.11 43.28 -4.98
C GLY A 109 20.13 44.70 -5.58
N GLY A 110 19.06 45.47 -5.40
CA GLY A 110 18.95 46.87 -5.79
C GLY A 110 19.49 47.84 -4.73
N LYS A 111 20.74 47.66 -4.32
CA LYS A 111 21.61 48.70 -3.74
C LYS A 111 23.06 48.42 -4.10
#